data_AF-A0A7X1ZHL8-F1
#
_entry.id   AF-A0A7X1ZHL8-F1
#
_cell.length_a   1.000
_cell.length_b   1.000
_cell.length_c   1.000
_cell.angle_alpha   90.00
_cell.angle_beta   90.00
_cell.angle_gamma   90.00
#
_symmetry.space_group_name_H-M   'P 1'
#
loop_
_entity.id
_entity.type
_entity.pdbx_description
1 polymer ?
#
loop_
_entity_poly.entity_id
_entity_poly.type
_entity_poly.pdbx_seq_one_letter_code
_entity_poly.pdbx_strand_id
1 'polypeptide(L)'
;MADPNWLIDFPAIDDATLRAINRAIDDAYLGFTRTFGAAIEDAFLPLLRLMVWVEQMLLGAPWWLVIAVIAGLAWAASRRPALVGLVVGSFLFIGIMGMWEDTMRTMAMIAVCTLMAVTAGIPIGVLMSRSDRLKGAVVPVLDVMQTMPSFVYLIPVVMLLGLGKVPGVLAVVIYAIPPVIRLTDLGIRLVNEEVLEATDAFGASPWQRLWGVQVPLALPNIMAGINQTIMMALSMVVVASMIGVKGLGQPVLRAVTNQYFAMGVLNGLAVVLLAIIFDRLTQSYGRRLQRYRDDA
;
A
#
# COMPACT_ATOMS: atom_id res chain seq x y z
N MET A 1 49.72 -16.95 -14.65
CA MET A 1 48.52 -16.11 -14.51
C MET A 1 48.96 -14.71 -14.87
N ALA A 2 48.37 -14.11 -15.91
CA ALA A 2 48.70 -12.73 -16.27
C ALA A 2 48.29 -11.81 -15.13
N ASP A 3 49.16 -10.87 -14.75
CA ASP A 3 48.80 -9.85 -13.77
C ASP A 3 47.58 -9.09 -14.30
N PRO A 4 46.50 -8.93 -13.49
CA PRO A 4 45.29 -8.29 -13.93
C PRO A 4 45.59 -6.87 -14.39
N ASN A 5 45.27 -6.57 -15.65
CA ASN A 5 45.52 -5.25 -16.20
C ASN A 5 44.40 -4.34 -15.70
N TRP A 6 44.66 -3.60 -14.62
CA TRP A 6 43.72 -2.66 -13.97
C TRP A 6 43.13 -1.57 -14.90
N LEU A 7 43.68 -1.42 -16.12
CA LEU A 7 43.14 -0.54 -17.18
C LEU A 7 42.05 -1.22 -18.02
N ILE A 8 41.96 -2.55 -17.99
CA ILE A 8 41.04 -3.37 -18.80
C ILE A 8 40.12 -4.22 -17.91
N ASP A 9 40.66 -4.80 -16.83
CA ASP A 9 39.95 -5.64 -15.89
C ASP A 9 39.50 -4.83 -14.68
N PHE A 10 38.20 -4.88 -14.38
CA PHE A 10 37.65 -4.25 -13.19
C PHE A 10 38.21 -4.94 -11.93
N PRO A 11 38.65 -4.19 -10.90
CA PRO A 11 39.17 -4.77 -9.67
C PRO A 11 38.04 -5.46 -8.90
N ALA A 12 37.85 -6.75 -9.16
CA ALA A 12 36.89 -7.59 -8.46
C ALA A 12 37.44 -8.01 -7.09
N ILE A 13 36.54 -8.04 -6.09
CA ILE A 13 36.85 -8.62 -4.78
C ILE A 13 37.17 -10.11 -4.98
N ASP A 14 38.19 -10.62 -4.29
CA ASP A 14 38.57 -12.01 -4.39
C ASP A 14 37.45 -12.95 -3.88
N ASP A 15 37.37 -14.14 -4.46
CA ASP A 15 36.32 -15.12 -4.14
C ASP A 15 36.32 -15.52 -2.65
N ALA A 16 37.46 -15.48 -1.96
CA ALA A 16 37.52 -15.83 -0.55
C ALA A 16 36.86 -14.75 0.32
N THR A 17 37.16 -13.48 0.05
CA THR A 17 36.51 -12.34 0.68
C THR A 17 35.01 -12.29 0.37
N LEU A 18 34.60 -12.53 -0.88
CA LEU A 18 33.17 -12.62 -1.23
C LEU A 18 32.45 -13.73 -0.46
N ARG A 19 33.05 -14.92 -0.35
CA ARG A 19 32.49 -16.02 0.46
C ARG A 19 32.41 -15.67 1.94
N ALA A 20 33.40 -14.97 2.48
CA ALA A 20 33.40 -14.53 3.87
C ALA A 20 32.28 -13.51 4.14
N ILE A 21 32.08 -12.55 3.24
CA ILE A 21 30.99 -11.57 3.31
C ILE A 21 29.62 -12.29 3.28
N ASN A 22 29.41 -13.19 2.33
CA ASN A 22 28.15 -13.93 2.21
C ASN A 22 27.84 -14.73 3.48
N ARG A 23 28.82 -15.47 4.03
CA ARG A 23 28.65 -16.19 5.29
C ARG A 23 28.33 -15.26 6.45
N ALA A 24 29.01 -14.12 6.55
CA ALA A 24 28.74 -13.15 7.62
C ALA A 24 27.31 -12.60 7.55
N ILE A 25 26.80 -12.31 6.35
CA ILE A 25 25.41 -11.85 6.15
C ILE A 25 24.42 -12.96 6.53
N ASP A 26 24.65 -14.18 6.02
CA ASP A 26 23.78 -15.33 6.29
C ASP A 26 23.74 -15.68 7.77
N ASP A 27 24.91 -15.74 8.43
CA ASP A 27 25.02 -16.05 9.86
C ASP A 27 24.38 -14.96 10.73
N ALA A 28 24.55 -13.67 10.37
CA ALA A 28 23.90 -12.57 11.06
C ALA A 28 22.37 -12.66 10.94
N TYR A 29 21.86 -12.94 9.74
CA TYR A 29 20.43 -13.07 9.49
C TYR A 29 19.82 -14.30 10.19
N LEU A 30 20.51 -15.44 10.15
CA LEU A 30 20.09 -16.65 10.85
C LEU A 30 20.14 -16.47 12.38
N GLY A 31 21.18 -15.80 12.90
CA GLY A 31 21.29 -15.44 14.31
C GLY A 31 20.13 -14.55 14.76
N PHE A 32 19.80 -13.52 13.97
CA PHE A 32 18.65 -12.65 14.21
C PHE A 32 17.33 -13.44 14.21
N THR A 33 17.11 -14.27 13.19
CA THR A 33 15.88 -15.07 13.03
C THR A 33 15.70 -16.07 14.18
N ARG A 34 16.77 -16.72 14.62
CA ARG A 34 16.72 -17.64 15.78
C ARG A 34 16.42 -16.92 17.09
N THR A 35 16.88 -15.68 17.24
CA THR A 35 16.72 -14.90 18.48
C THR A 35 15.36 -14.22 18.56
N PHE A 36 14.91 -13.61 17.46
CA PHE A 36 13.73 -12.75 17.44
C PHE A 36 12.56 -13.32 16.63
N GLY A 37 12.76 -14.39 15.84
CA GLY A 37 11.75 -14.90 14.91
C GLY A 37 10.42 -15.22 15.56
N ALA A 38 10.41 -15.98 16.67
CA ALA A 38 9.19 -16.32 17.39
C ALA A 38 8.45 -15.07 17.93
N ALA A 39 9.19 -14.12 18.51
CA ALA A 39 8.61 -12.88 19.03
C ALA A 39 8.01 -12.01 17.91
N ILE A 40 8.66 -11.97 16.74
CA ILE A 40 8.17 -11.24 15.57
C ILE A 40 6.93 -11.93 15.00
N GLU A 41 6.94 -13.26 14.87
CA GLU A 41 5.79 -14.04 14.42
C GLU A 41 4.57 -13.79 15.32
N ASP A 42 4.76 -13.88 16.65
CA ASP A 42 3.72 -13.60 17.65
C ASP A 42 3.18 -12.17 17.55
N ALA A 43 4.06 -11.19 17.30
CA ALA A 43 3.66 -9.80 17.11
C ALA A 43 2.77 -9.58 15.89
N PHE A 44 2.88 -10.43 14.86
CA PHE A 44 2.05 -10.35 13.65
C PHE A 44 0.80 -11.23 13.69
N LEU A 45 0.59 -12.05 14.71
CA LEU A 45 -0.64 -12.84 14.86
C LEU A 45 -1.93 -11.99 14.89
N PRO A 46 -1.99 -10.83 15.57
CA PRO A 46 -3.18 -9.97 15.53
C PRO A 46 -3.48 -9.48 14.11
N LEU A 47 -2.44 -9.13 13.35
CA LEU A 47 -2.57 -8.71 11.97
C LEU A 47 -3.09 -9.84 11.08
N LEU A 48 -2.53 -11.05 11.25
CA LEU A 48 -3.01 -12.23 10.54
C LEU A 48 -4.49 -12.51 10.85
N ARG A 49 -4.89 -12.45 12.13
CA ARG A 49 -6.28 -12.64 12.56
C ARG A 49 -7.20 -11.59 11.94
N LEU A 50 -6.80 -10.31 11.96
CA LEU A 50 -7.55 -9.23 11.32
C LEU A 50 -7.72 -9.52 9.81
N MET A 51 -6.65 -9.88 9.13
CA MET A 51 -6.69 -10.14 7.70
C MET A 51 -7.59 -11.33 7.35
N VAL A 52 -7.48 -12.43 8.09
CA VAL A 52 -8.35 -13.61 7.93
C VAL A 52 -9.79 -13.27 8.24
N TRP A 53 -10.03 -12.47 9.28
CA TRP A 53 -11.38 -12.05 9.67
C TRP A 53 -12.04 -11.20 8.56
N VAL A 54 -11.35 -10.18 8.03
CA VAL A 54 -11.86 -9.36 6.92
C VAL A 54 -12.14 -10.21 5.68
N GLU A 55 -11.23 -11.13 5.34
CA GLU A 55 -11.40 -12.04 4.20
C GLU A 55 -12.61 -12.96 4.40
N GLN A 56 -12.76 -13.57 5.57
CA GLN A 56 -13.90 -14.43 5.89
C GLN A 56 -15.22 -13.66 5.94
N MET A 57 -15.22 -12.42 6.41
CA MET A 57 -16.39 -11.54 6.38
C MET A 57 -16.84 -11.28 4.94
N LEU A 58 -15.92 -11.00 4.01
CA LEU A 58 -16.25 -10.76 2.61
C LEU A 58 -16.67 -12.04 1.86
N LEU A 59 -16.01 -13.16 2.13
CA LEU A 59 -16.32 -14.45 1.49
C LEU A 59 -17.60 -15.09 2.05
N GLY A 60 -17.88 -14.90 3.34
CA GLY A 60 -19.07 -15.44 4.00
C GLY A 60 -20.34 -14.63 3.76
N ALA A 61 -20.21 -13.37 3.34
CA ALA A 61 -21.34 -12.53 3.00
C ALA A 61 -21.96 -12.95 1.66
N PRO A 62 -23.32 -12.96 1.53
CA PRO A 62 -23.97 -13.15 0.25
C PRO A 62 -23.51 -12.11 -0.79
N TRP A 63 -23.24 -12.55 -2.02
CA TRP A 63 -22.69 -11.68 -3.07
C TRP A 63 -23.52 -10.39 -3.30
N TRP A 64 -24.85 -10.49 -3.23
CA TRP A 64 -25.74 -9.34 -3.43
C TRP A 64 -25.59 -8.30 -2.32
N LEU A 65 -25.32 -8.74 -1.08
CA LEU A 65 -25.12 -7.86 0.06
C LEU A 65 -23.80 -7.10 -0.09
N VAL A 66 -22.73 -7.80 -0.50
CA VAL A 66 -21.43 -7.17 -0.79
C VAL A 66 -21.58 -6.11 -1.87
N ILE A 67 -22.23 -6.45 -2.99
CA ILE A 67 -22.47 -5.48 -4.08
C ILE A 67 -23.32 -4.30 -3.59
N ALA A 68 -24.37 -4.55 -2.81
CA ALA A 68 -25.23 -3.49 -2.28
C ALA A 68 -24.46 -2.53 -1.35
N VAL A 69 -23.59 -3.06 -0.48
CA VAL A 69 -22.75 -2.24 0.42
C VAL A 69 -21.77 -1.41 -0.38
N ILE A 70 -21.04 -2.00 -1.33
CA ILE A 70 -20.06 -1.28 -2.16
C ILE A 70 -20.77 -0.23 -3.03
N ALA A 71 -21.93 -0.55 -3.60
CA ALA A 71 -22.78 0.38 -4.33
C ALA A 71 -23.27 1.54 -3.45
N GLY A 72 -23.63 1.25 -2.20
CA GLY A 72 -24.02 2.25 -1.20
C GLY A 72 -22.86 3.20 -0.87
N LEU A 73 -21.66 2.68 -0.67
CA LEU A 73 -20.44 3.48 -0.48
C LEU A 73 -20.14 4.33 -1.72
N ALA A 74 -20.31 3.76 -2.92
CA ALA A 74 -20.13 4.44 -4.18
C ALA A 74 -21.09 5.60 -4.38
N TRP A 75 -22.36 5.40 -3.99
CA TRP A 75 -23.36 6.46 -3.98
C TRP A 75 -23.03 7.53 -2.94
N ALA A 76 -22.64 7.15 -1.73
CA ALA A 76 -22.29 8.07 -0.66
C ALA A 76 -21.11 8.98 -1.05
N ALA A 77 -20.08 8.43 -1.69
CA ALA A 77 -18.91 9.17 -2.13
C ALA A 77 -19.21 10.09 -3.33
N SER A 78 -19.84 9.55 -4.38
CA SER A 78 -19.94 10.25 -5.68
C SER A 78 -21.27 10.96 -5.93
N ARG A 79 -22.38 10.48 -5.35
CA ARG A 79 -23.77 10.87 -5.69
C ARG A 79 -24.10 10.80 -7.19
N ARG A 80 -23.35 9.99 -7.96
CA ARG A 80 -23.49 9.84 -9.42
C ARG A 80 -24.00 8.43 -9.75
N PRO A 81 -25.19 8.28 -10.35
CA PRO A 81 -25.75 6.96 -10.65
C PRO A 81 -24.90 6.18 -11.67
N ALA A 82 -24.22 6.88 -12.59
CA ALA A 82 -23.32 6.24 -13.55
C ALA A 82 -22.15 5.51 -12.88
N LEU A 83 -21.60 6.05 -11.79
CA LEU A 83 -20.50 5.40 -11.06
C LEU A 83 -21.00 4.18 -10.31
N VAL A 84 -22.20 4.26 -9.71
CA VAL A 84 -22.83 3.10 -9.06
C VAL A 84 -23.11 2.00 -10.07
N GLY A 85 -23.64 2.34 -11.26
CA GLY A 85 -23.86 1.39 -12.34
C GLY A 85 -22.56 0.71 -12.81
N LEU A 86 -21.46 1.45 -12.93
CA LEU A 86 -20.13 0.91 -13.23
C LEU A 86 -19.67 -0.09 -12.16
N VAL A 87 -19.79 0.27 -10.88
CA VAL A 87 -19.41 -0.59 -9.75
C VAL A 87 -20.21 -1.89 -9.78
N VAL A 88 -21.54 -1.79 -9.83
CA VAL A 88 -22.43 -2.96 -9.84
C VAL A 88 -22.15 -3.83 -11.06
N GLY A 89 -22.09 -3.25 -12.27
CA GLY A 89 -21.83 -3.99 -13.50
C GLY A 89 -20.48 -4.69 -13.49
N SER A 90 -19.44 -4.06 -12.95
CA SER A 90 -18.10 -4.66 -12.82
C SER A 90 -18.10 -5.86 -11.87
N PHE A 91 -18.70 -5.74 -10.69
CA PHE A 91 -18.77 -6.86 -9.74
C PHE A 91 -19.65 -8.00 -10.24
N LEU A 92 -20.74 -7.71 -10.95
CA LEU A 92 -21.56 -8.74 -11.60
C LEU A 92 -20.78 -9.46 -12.69
N PHE A 93 -20.04 -8.73 -13.54
CA PHE A 93 -19.17 -9.34 -14.56
C PHE A 93 -18.12 -10.27 -13.92
N ILE A 94 -17.41 -9.79 -12.89
CA ILE A 94 -16.42 -10.57 -12.15
C ILE A 94 -17.04 -11.83 -11.54
N GLY A 95 -18.24 -11.70 -10.95
CA GLY A 95 -18.97 -12.82 -10.37
C GLY A 95 -19.38 -13.87 -11.39
N ILE A 96 -19.95 -13.45 -12.52
CA ILE A 96 -20.37 -14.34 -13.62
C ILE A 96 -19.18 -15.09 -14.21
N MET A 97 -18.02 -14.45 -14.28
CA MET A 97 -16.78 -15.08 -14.78
C MET A 97 -16.08 -15.99 -13.76
N GLY A 98 -16.67 -16.23 -12.59
CA GLY A 98 -16.11 -17.13 -11.57
C GLY A 98 -14.91 -16.56 -10.80
N MET A 99 -14.64 -15.27 -10.91
CA MET A 99 -13.49 -14.60 -10.27
C MET A 99 -13.85 -13.96 -8.92
N TRP A 100 -15.01 -14.31 -8.36
CA TRP A 100 -15.56 -13.67 -7.15
C TRP A 100 -14.66 -13.84 -5.92
N GLU A 101 -14.28 -15.08 -5.60
CA GLU A 101 -13.49 -15.35 -4.40
C GLU A 101 -12.13 -14.66 -4.43
N ASP A 102 -11.45 -14.74 -5.58
CA ASP A 102 -10.14 -14.12 -5.75
C ASP A 102 -10.23 -12.59 -5.68
N THR A 103 -11.33 -12.02 -6.18
CA THR A 103 -11.63 -10.59 -6.04
C THR A 103 -11.87 -10.21 -4.58
N MET A 104 -12.62 -10.99 -3.81
CA MET A 104 -12.87 -10.72 -2.39
C MET A 104 -11.59 -10.82 -1.56
N ARG A 105 -10.72 -11.80 -1.84
CA ARG A 105 -9.40 -11.93 -1.19
C ARG A 105 -8.51 -10.72 -1.48
N THR A 106 -8.46 -10.28 -2.74
CA THR A 106 -7.71 -9.08 -3.14
C THR A 106 -8.29 -7.82 -2.48
N MET A 107 -9.61 -7.67 -2.44
CA MET A 107 -10.29 -6.56 -1.77
C MET A 107 -9.97 -6.51 -0.27
N ALA A 108 -10.04 -7.65 0.42
CA ALA A 108 -9.68 -7.76 1.84
C ALA A 108 -8.24 -7.29 2.10
N MET A 109 -7.30 -7.76 1.27
CA MET A 109 -5.90 -7.41 1.41
C MET A 109 -5.65 -5.93 1.14
N ILE A 110 -6.22 -5.36 0.06
CA ILE A 110 -6.11 -3.93 -0.24
C ILE A 110 -6.69 -3.10 0.91
N ALA A 111 -7.85 -3.49 1.46
CA ALA A 111 -8.48 -2.75 2.56
C ALA A 111 -7.59 -2.73 3.82
N VAL A 112 -7.07 -3.89 4.23
CA VAL A 112 -6.18 -4.00 5.40
C VAL A 112 -4.87 -3.25 5.19
N CYS A 113 -4.20 -3.47 4.05
CA CYS A 113 -2.94 -2.78 3.74
C CYS A 113 -3.11 -1.27 3.66
N THR A 114 -4.18 -0.80 3.01
CA THR A 114 -4.49 0.63 2.93
C THR A 114 -4.73 1.20 4.32
N LEU A 115 -5.54 0.55 5.15
CA LEU A 115 -5.79 0.99 6.52
C LEU A 115 -4.50 1.11 7.32
N MET A 116 -3.62 0.10 7.25
CA MET A 116 -2.32 0.14 7.92
C MET A 116 -1.43 1.28 7.39
N ALA A 117 -1.32 1.43 6.08
CA ALA A 117 -0.52 2.48 5.47
C ALA A 117 -1.05 3.88 5.83
N VAL A 118 -2.37 4.08 5.89
CA VAL A 118 -2.97 5.37 6.27
C VAL A 118 -2.80 5.65 7.75
N THR A 119 -3.09 4.67 8.61
CA THR A 119 -2.98 4.81 10.08
C THR A 119 -1.55 5.06 10.54
N ALA A 120 -0.54 4.46 9.90
CA ALA A 120 0.86 4.73 10.19
C ALA A 120 1.39 5.97 9.41
N GLY A 121 1.02 6.08 8.14
CA GLY A 121 1.61 7.05 7.23
C GLY A 121 1.15 8.49 7.46
N ILE A 122 -0.12 8.72 7.82
CA ILE A 122 -0.60 10.07 8.15
C ILE A 122 0.17 10.62 9.36
N PRO A 123 0.24 9.95 10.53
CA PRO A 123 1.02 10.43 11.67
C PRO A 123 2.49 10.69 11.35
N ILE A 124 3.14 9.80 10.60
CA ILE A 124 4.54 10.00 10.17
C ILE A 124 4.65 11.25 9.29
N GLY A 125 3.72 11.46 8.35
CA GLY A 125 3.66 12.66 7.51
C GLY A 125 3.43 13.95 8.31
N VAL A 126 2.57 13.91 9.33
CA VAL A 126 2.34 15.04 10.25
C VAL A 126 3.58 15.35 11.10
N LEU A 127 4.30 14.32 11.57
CA LEU A 127 5.55 14.52 12.29
C LEU A 127 6.63 15.11 11.36
N MET A 128 6.73 14.59 10.14
CA MET A 128 7.67 15.05 9.11
C MET A 128 7.41 16.51 8.71
N SER A 129 6.15 16.95 8.69
CA SER A 129 5.78 18.33 8.35
C SER A 129 6.26 19.36 9.37
N ARG A 130 6.57 18.93 10.60
CA ARG A 130 6.99 19.81 11.70
C ARG A 130 8.51 19.98 11.82
N SER A 131 9.31 19.17 11.11
CA SER A 131 10.76 19.21 11.24
C SER A 131 11.47 18.89 9.93
N ASP A 132 12.25 19.85 9.42
CA ASP A 132 13.09 19.65 8.23
C ASP A 132 14.19 18.62 8.45
N ARG A 133 14.67 18.49 9.70
CA ARG A 133 15.64 17.45 10.07
C ARG A 133 15.01 16.06 9.99
N LEU A 134 13.79 15.90 10.52
CA LEU A 134 13.07 14.64 10.43
C LEU A 134 12.77 14.29 8.97
N LYS A 135 12.36 15.26 8.17
CA LYS A 135 12.19 15.09 6.72
C LYS A 135 13.47 14.63 6.04
N GLY A 136 14.61 15.27 6.33
CA GLY A 136 15.92 14.88 5.80
C GLY A 136 16.33 13.44 6.16
N ALA A 137 15.90 12.93 7.31
CA ALA A 137 16.17 11.55 7.75
C ALA A 137 15.18 10.52 7.18
N VAL A 138 13.90 10.87 7.08
CA VAL A 138 12.83 9.95 6.65
C VAL A 138 12.77 9.82 5.13
N VAL A 139 12.97 10.90 4.38
CA VAL A 139 12.85 10.89 2.90
C VAL A 139 13.75 9.85 2.23
N PRO A 140 15.04 9.68 2.61
CA PRO A 140 15.89 8.63 2.04
C PRO A 140 15.33 7.22 2.27
N VAL A 141 14.75 6.96 3.44
CA VAL A 141 14.10 5.67 3.74
C VAL A 141 12.90 5.48 2.83
N LEU A 142 12.08 6.52 2.63
CA LEU A 142 10.94 6.48 1.70
C LEU A 142 11.36 6.31 0.23
N ASP A 143 12.53 6.82 -0.16
CA ASP A 143 13.09 6.65 -1.50
C ASP A 143 13.55 5.20 -1.69
N VAL A 144 14.26 4.65 -0.70
CA VAL A 144 14.63 3.22 -0.67
C VAL A 144 13.36 2.36 -0.79
N MET A 145 12.34 2.63 0.04
CA MET A 145 11.04 1.94 0.05
C MET A 145 10.35 1.86 -1.32
N GLN A 146 10.48 2.89 -2.15
CA GLN A 146 9.85 2.93 -3.49
C GLN A 146 10.76 2.46 -4.63
N THR A 147 12.07 2.58 -4.47
CA THR A 147 13.04 2.32 -5.55
C THR A 147 13.61 0.91 -5.52
N MET A 148 13.70 0.26 -4.35
CA MET A 148 14.10 -1.14 -4.34
C MET A 148 13.03 -2.00 -5.01
N PRO A 149 13.43 -2.98 -5.84
CA PRO A 149 12.48 -3.90 -6.45
C PRO A 149 11.68 -4.65 -5.39
N SER A 150 10.40 -4.83 -5.67
CA SER A 150 9.44 -5.54 -4.81
C SER A 150 9.96 -6.88 -4.27
N PHE A 151 10.68 -7.66 -5.08
CA PHE A 151 11.24 -8.95 -4.68
C PHE A 151 12.33 -8.87 -3.62
N VAL A 152 13.10 -7.78 -3.59
CA VAL A 152 14.19 -7.61 -2.63
C VAL A 152 13.63 -7.52 -1.20
N TYR A 153 12.49 -6.85 -1.02
CA TYR A 153 11.78 -6.82 0.28
C TYR A 153 11.28 -8.18 0.74
N LEU A 154 10.91 -9.04 -0.21
CA LEU A 154 10.28 -10.31 0.10
C LEU A 154 11.28 -11.31 0.67
N ILE A 155 12.55 -11.27 0.26
CA ILE A 155 13.58 -12.23 0.70
C ILE A 155 13.69 -12.28 2.25
N PRO A 156 14.04 -11.18 2.95
CA PRO A 156 14.21 -11.24 4.40
C PRO A 156 12.89 -11.45 5.14
N VAL A 157 11.75 -11.07 4.57
CA VAL A 157 10.46 -11.23 5.26
C VAL A 157 9.96 -12.67 5.15
N VAL A 158 10.07 -13.29 3.97
CA VAL A 158 9.69 -14.69 3.73
C VAL A 158 10.62 -15.65 4.43
N MET A 159 11.93 -15.36 4.48
CA MET A 159 12.86 -16.21 5.23
C MET A 159 12.60 -16.16 6.75
N LEU A 160 12.06 -15.05 7.27
CA LEU A 160 11.77 -14.86 8.69
C LEU A 160 10.40 -15.43 9.09
N LEU A 161 9.37 -15.16 8.28
CA LEU A 161 7.96 -15.43 8.60
C LEU A 161 7.36 -16.58 7.77
N GLY A 162 8.16 -17.20 6.90
CA GLY A 162 7.70 -18.19 5.93
C GLY A 162 6.88 -17.56 4.80
N LEU A 163 6.29 -18.43 3.96
CA LEU A 163 5.34 -18.01 2.94
C LEU A 163 3.97 -17.76 3.56
N GLY A 164 3.26 -16.74 3.09
CA GLY A 164 1.88 -16.52 3.49
C GLY A 164 1.40 -15.09 3.42
N LYS A 165 0.28 -14.85 4.10
CA LYS A 165 -0.47 -13.60 4.12
C LYS A 165 0.31 -12.44 4.75
N VAL A 166 0.98 -12.68 5.89
CA VAL A 166 1.72 -11.65 6.63
C VAL A 166 2.86 -11.05 5.80
N PRO A 167 3.79 -11.84 5.23
CA PRO A 167 4.82 -11.30 4.33
C PRO A 167 4.26 -10.48 3.18
N GLY A 168 3.16 -10.95 2.58
CA GLY A 168 2.47 -10.24 1.50
C GLY A 168 1.95 -8.87 1.94
N VAL A 169 1.27 -8.81 3.09
CA VAL A 169 0.76 -7.55 3.65
C VAL A 169 1.90 -6.59 3.94
N LEU A 170 2.98 -7.07 4.56
CA LEU A 170 4.15 -6.23 4.86
C LEU A 170 4.78 -5.64 3.60
N ALA A 171 4.99 -6.45 2.58
CA ALA A 171 5.56 -5.98 1.32
C ALA A 171 4.67 -4.94 0.62
N VAL A 172 3.34 -5.17 0.64
CA VAL A 172 2.36 -4.22 0.10
C VAL A 172 2.38 -2.91 0.89
N VAL A 173 2.38 -2.96 2.23
CA VAL A 173 2.39 -1.76 3.08
C VAL A 173 3.69 -0.98 2.92
N ILE A 174 4.85 -1.64 2.94
CA ILE A 174 6.16 -0.99 2.75
C ILE A 174 6.20 -0.25 1.41
N TYR A 175 5.68 -0.88 0.35
CA TYR A 175 5.66 -0.26 -0.97
C TYR A 175 4.64 0.89 -1.08
N ALA A 176 3.47 0.76 -0.43
CA ALA A 176 2.34 1.67 -0.62
C ALA A 176 2.26 2.83 0.39
N ILE A 177 2.97 2.77 1.52
CA ILE A 177 2.96 3.83 2.55
C ILE A 177 3.65 5.15 2.15
N PRO A 178 4.68 5.20 1.28
CA PRO A 178 5.41 6.45 1.02
C PRO A 178 4.57 7.61 0.44
N PRO A 179 3.65 7.39 -0.54
CA PRO A 179 2.81 8.46 -1.05
C PRO A 179 1.97 9.17 0.01
N VAL A 180 1.33 8.43 0.92
CA VAL A 180 0.51 9.03 1.99
C VAL A 180 1.37 9.83 2.97
N ILE A 181 2.58 9.37 3.30
CA ILE A 181 3.52 10.14 4.15
C ILE A 181 3.91 11.45 3.46
N ARG A 182 4.35 11.38 2.19
CA ARG A 182 4.84 12.54 1.43
C ARG A 182 3.76 13.57 1.17
N LEU A 183 2.57 13.13 0.76
CA LEU A 183 1.48 14.04 0.44
C LEU A 183 0.81 14.60 1.70
N THR A 184 0.91 13.92 2.84
CA THR A 184 0.53 14.52 4.14
C THR A 184 1.53 15.61 4.55
N ASP A 185 2.84 15.36 4.47
CA ASP A 185 3.88 16.37 4.74
C ASP A 185 3.72 17.60 3.85
N LEU A 186 3.61 17.38 2.54
CA LEU A 186 3.41 18.44 1.56
C LEU A 186 2.13 19.22 1.86
N GLY A 187 1.02 18.52 2.09
CA GLY A 187 -0.27 19.15 2.34
C GLY A 187 -0.26 20.09 3.53
N ILE A 188 0.37 19.70 4.64
CA ILE A 188 0.44 20.52 5.85
C ILE A 188 1.38 21.72 5.67
N ARG A 189 2.48 21.55 4.93
CA ARG A 189 3.43 22.64 4.65
C ARG A 189 2.93 23.68 3.65
N LEU A 190 2.02 23.29 2.75
CA LEU A 190 1.42 24.18 1.75
C LEU A 190 0.26 25.03 2.29
N VAL A 191 -0.09 24.91 3.57
CA VAL A 191 -1.13 25.75 4.19
C VAL A 191 -0.63 27.21 4.25
N ASN A 192 -1.45 28.16 3.78
CA ASN A 192 -1.09 29.58 3.71
C ASN A 192 -0.65 30.12 5.09
N GLU A 193 0.52 30.75 5.11
CA GLU A 193 1.11 31.37 6.30
C GLU A 193 0.19 32.41 6.93
N GLU A 194 -0.51 33.24 6.14
CA GLU A 194 -1.45 34.26 6.65
C GLU A 194 -2.59 33.65 7.49
N VAL A 195 -3.10 32.48 7.08
CA VAL A 195 -4.14 31.75 7.82
C VAL A 195 -3.59 31.23 9.15
N LEU A 196 -2.31 30.84 9.16
CA LEU A 196 -1.64 30.35 10.36
C LEU A 196 -1.30 31.48 11.33
N GLU A 197 -0.83 32.62 10.84
CA GLU A 197 -0.59 33.82 11.65
C GLU A 197 -1.90 34.34 12.27
N ALA A 198 -2.99 34.35 11.51
CA ALA A 198 -4.31 34.69 12.04
C ALA A 198 -4.73 33.72 13.15
N THR A 199 -4.53 32.41 12.94
CA THR A 199 -4.84 31.37 13.94
C THR A 199 -4.02 31.56 15.22
N ASP A 200 -2.74 31.91 15.08
CA ASP A 200 -1.84 32.20 16.22
C ASP A 200 -2.26 33.48 16.96
N ALA A 201 -2.72 34.52 16.24
CA ALA A 201 -3.22 35.76 16.82
C ALA A 201 -4.49 35.58 17.66
N PHE A 202 -5.33 34.58 17.33
CA PHE A 202 -6.47 34.17 18.15
C PHE A 202 -6.08 33.26 19.34
N GLY A 203 -4.78 33.00 19.57
CA GLY A 203 -4.28 32.26 20.72
C GLY A 203 -4.42 30.74 20.60
N ALA A 204 -4.54 30.19 19.39
CA ALA A 204 -4.65 28.76 19.20
C ALA A 204 -3.36 28.02 19.59
N SER A 205 -3.49 26.96 20.39
CA SER A 205 -2.36 26.06 20.68
C SER A 205 -1.90 25.31 19.43
N PRO A 206 -0.65 24.81 19.36
CA PRO A 206 -0.15 24.04 18.22
C PRO A 206 -1.01 22.80 17.88
N TRP A 207 -1.70 22.24 18.86
CA TRP A 207 -2.63 21.13 18.64
C TRP A 207 -3.94 21.58 18.00
N GLN A 208 -4.49 22.71 18.46
CA GLN A 208 -5.67 23.33 17.86
C GLN A 208 -5.37 23.83 16.44
N ARG A 209 -4.21 24.43 16.21
CA ARG A 209 -3.75 24.82 14.87
C ARG A 209 -3.62 23.62 13.94
N LEU A 210 -3.05 22.51 14.41
CA LEU A 210 -2.89 21.31 13.59
C LEU A 210 -4.25 20.72 13.19
N TRP A 211 -5.10 20.37 14.16
CA TRP A 211 -6.34 19.64 13.88
C TRP A 211 -7.50 20.53 13.45
N GLY A 212 -7.50 21.79 13.88
CA GLY A 212 -8.54 22.76 13.55
C GLY A 212 -8.32 23.46 12.21
N VAL A 213 -7.07 23.59 11.76
CA VAL A 213 -6.75 24.39 10.56
C VAL A 213 -5.89 23.62 9.56
N GLN A 214 -4.70 23.15 9.97
CA GLN A 214 -3.75 22.55 9.02
C GLN A 214 -4.26 21.25 8.40
N VAL A 215 -4.73 20.28 9.20
CA VAL A 215 -5.23 18.99 8.71
C VAL A 215 -6.46 19.16 7.81
N PRO A 216 -7.48 19.96 8.18
CA PRO A 216 -8.59 20.26 7.27
C PRO A 216 -8.15 20.87 5.94
N LEU A 217 -7.24 21.85 5.96
CA LEU A 217 -6.75 22.50 4.73
C LEU A 217 -5.83 21.60 3.90
N ALA A 218 -5.11 20.69 4.54
CA ALA A 218 -4.24 19.69 3.90
C ALA A 218 -5.00 18.47 3.37
N LEU A 219 -6.26 18.29 3.76
CA LEU A 219 -7.06 17.10 3.46
C LEU A 219 -7.08 16.72 1.96
N PRO A 220 -7.13 17.65 0.99
CA PRO A 220 -7.05 17.28 -0.42
C PRO A 220 -5.75 16.56 -0.81
N ASN A 221 -4.61 17.01 -0.26
CA ASN A 221 -3.32 16.37 -0.49
C ASN A 221 -3.24 15.03 0.23
N ILE A 222 -3.74 14.95 1.48
CA ILE A 222 -3.83 13.69 2.22
C ILE A 222 -4.67 12.67 1.43
N MET A 223 -5.83 13.07 0.90
CA MET A 223 -6.70 12.23 0.08
C MET A 223 -6.04 11.78 -1.24
N ALA A 224 -5.25 12.65 -1.87
CA ALA A 224 -4.43 12.27 -3.01
C ALA A 224 -3.37 11.22 -2.62
N GLY A 225 -2.77 11.36 -1.43
CA GLY A 225 -1.88 10.38 -0.82
C GLY A 225 -2.53 9.03 -0.63
N ILE A 226 -3.72 9.02 -0.03
CA ILE A 226 -4.53 7.80 0.16
C ILE A 226 -4.84 7.14 -1.19
N ASN A 227 -5.23 7.92 -2.21
CA ASN A 227 -5.49 7.36 -3.55
C ASN A 227 -4.24 6.67 -4.11
N GLN A 228 -3.08 7.33 -4.05
CA GLN A 228 -1.83 6.73 -4.55
C GLN A 228 -1.43 5.49 -3.76
N THR A 229 -1.63 5.48 -2.44
CA THR A 229 -1.43 4.30 -1.60
C THR A 229 -2.33 3.15 -2.03
N ILE A 230 -3.61 3.38 -2.33
CA ILE A 230 -4.51 2.33 -2.82
C ILE A 230 -4.05 1.79 -4.18
N MET A 231 -3.66 2.68 -5.10
CA MET A 231 -3.21 2.30 -6.44
C MET A 231 -1.91 1.48 -6.39
N MET A 232 -0.95 1.88 -5.55
CA MET A 232 0.28 1.12 -5.33
C MET A 232 0.02 -0.22 -4.63
N ALA A 233 -0.90 -0.24 -3.66
CA ALA A 233 -1.28 -1.48 -2.99
C ALA A 233 -1.89 -2.48 -3.96
N LEU A 234 -2.80 -2.05 -4.84
CA LEU A 234 -3.41 -2.90 -5.85
C LEU A 234 -2.38 -3.51 -6.81
N SER A 235 -1.41 -2.71 -7.27
CA SER A 235 -0.32 -3.19 -8.12
C SER A 235 0.53 -4.25 -7.38
N MET A 236 0.90 -3.96 -6.14
CA MET A 236 1.78 -4.82 -5.35
C MET A 236 1.09 -6.12 -4.87
N VAL A 237 -0.23 -6.15 -4.72
CA VAL A 237 -0.97 -7.39 -4.37
C VAL A 237 -0.84 -8.46 -5.46
N VAL A 238 -0.73 -8.06 -6.74
CA VAL A 238 -0.47 -9.00 -7.84
C VAL A 238 0.92 -9.62 -7.68
N VAL A 239 1.94 -8.82 -7.35
CA VAL A 239 3.31 -9.30 -7.08
C VAL A 239 3.35 -10.19 -5.84
N ALA A 240 2.64 -9.82 -4.77
CA ALA A 240 2.56 -10.60 -3.55
C ALA A 240 1.97 -12.02 -3.79
N SER A 241 1.22 -12.22 -4.87
CA SER A 241 0.71 -13.55 -5.23
C SER A 241 1.83 -14.54 -5.62
N MET A 242 3.03 -14.06 -5.96
CA MET A 242 4.20 -14.90 -6.26
C MET A 242 4.75 -15.63 -5.04
N ILE A 243 4.47 -15.13 -3.83
CA ILE A 243 4.87 -15.76 -2.57
C ILE A 243 3.72 -16.51 -1.89
N GLY A 244 2.72 -16.92 -2.67
CA GLY A 244 1.62 -17.77 -2.19
C GLY A 244 0.44 -17.02 -1.57
N VAL A 245 0.39 -15.69 -1.67
CA VAL A 245 -0.83 -14.93 -1.31
C VAL A 245 -1.95 -15.28 -2.28
N LYS A 246 -3.16 -15.54 -1.77
CA LYS A 246 -4.34 -15.86 -2.58
C LYS A 246 -5.05 -14.58 -3.01
N GLY A 247 -5.68 -14.60 -4.19
CA GLY A 247 -6.39 -13.46 -4.78
C GLY A 247 -6.19 -13.41 -6.29
N LEU A 248 -6.66 -12.32 -6.93
CA LEU A 248 -6.65 -12.15 -8.38
C LEU A 248 -5.26 -12.24 -9.02
N GLY A 249 -4.18 -11.96 -8.27
CA GLY A 249 -2.83 -12.09 -8.79
C GLY A 249 -2.41 -13.53 -9.11
N GLN A 250 -2.93 -14.53 -8.38
CA GLN A 250 -2.58 -15.94 -8.63
C GLN A 250 -3.05 -16.44 -10.00
N PRO A 251 -4.33 -16.28 -10.38
CA PRO A 251 -4.78 -16.63 -11.73
C PRO A 251 -4.01 -15.92 -12.83
N VAL A 252 -3.66 -14.64 -12.64
CA VAL A 252 -2.84 -13.87 -13.60
C VAL A 252 -1.45 -14.51 -13.76
N LEU A 253 -0.77 -14.80 -12.65
CA LEU A 253 0.54 -15.45 -12.68
C LEU A 253 0.47 -16.85 -13.34
N ARG A 254 -0.54 -17.65 -12.98
CA ARG A 254 -0.76 -18.97 -13.61
C ARG A 254 -1.00 -18.86 -15.11
N ALA A 255 -1.71 -17.82 -15.56
CA ALA A 255 -1.94 -17.59 -16.97
C ALA A 255 -0.65 -17.23 -17.72
N VAL A 256 0.25 -16.47 -17.10
CA VAL A 256 1.58 -16.16 -17.66
C VAL A 256 2.43 -17.42 -17.73
N THR A 257 2.55 -18.17 -16.63
CA THR A 257 3.41 -19.36 -16.55
C THR A 257 2.94 -20.48 -17.49
N ASN A 258 1.63 -20.71 -17.59
CA ASN A 258 1.07 -21.78 -18.43
C ASN A 258 0.61 -21.30 -19.81
N GLN A 259 0.86 -20.04 -20.15
CA GLN A 259 0.46 -19.42 -21.42
C GLN A 259 -1.07 -19.48 -21.71
N TYR A 260 -1.90 -19.42 -20.67
CA TYR A 260 -3.36 -19.39 -20.80
C TYR A 260 -3.87 -17.98 -21.10
N PHE A 261 -3.84 -17.59 -22.38
CA PHE A 261 -4.19 -16.24 -22.82
C PHE A 261 -5.56 -15.75 -22.33
N ALA A 262 -6.63 -16.51 -22.55
CA ALA A 262 -7.99 -16.12 -22.17
C ALA A 262 -8.14 -15.90 -20.65
N MET A 263 -7.58 -16.81 -19.84
CA MET A 263 -7.54 -16.66 -18.38
C MET A 263 -6.77 -15.40 -17.97
N GLY A 264 -5.63 -15.12 -18.61
CA GLY A 264 -4.83 -13.93 -18.34
C GLY A 264 -5.59 -12.64 -18.64
N VAL A 265 -6.26 -12.57 -19.78
CA VAL A 265 -7.06 -11.40 -20.17
C VAL A 265 -8.24 -11.18 -19.22
N LEU A 266 -9.00 -12.22 -18.88
CA LEU A 266 -10.16 -12.09 -17.99
C LEU A 266 -9.76 -11.65 -16.57
N ASN A 267 -8.73 -12.27 -15.99
CA ASN A 267 -8.25 -11.90 -14.65
C ASN A 267 -7.56 -10.53 -14.66
N GLY A 268 -6.81 -10.20 -15.71
CA GLY A 268 -6.25 -8.86 -15.90
C GLY A 268 -7.34 -7.79 -15.98
N LEU A 269 -8.43 -8.06 -16.71
CA LEU A 269 -9.58 -7.16 -16.77
C LEU A 269 -10.25 -7.00 -15.40
N ALA A 270 -10.39 -8.06 -14.60
CA ALA A 270 -10.90 -7.95 -13.23
C ALA A 270 -10.02 -7.02 -12.36
N VAL A 271 -8.69 -7.16 -12.44
CA VAL A 271 -7.75 -6.27 -11.72
C VAL A 271 -7.91 -4.82 -12.17
N VAL A 272 -8.02 -4.57 -13.49
CA VAL A 272 -8.23 -3.23 -14.04
C VAL A 272 -9.57 -2.64 -13.60
N LEU A 273 -10.65 -3.42 -13.60
CA LEU A 273 -11.97 -2.98 -13.12
C LEU A 273 -11.91 -2.57 -11.65
N LEU A 274 -11.24 -3.36 -10.80
CA LEU A 274 -11.01 -2.98 -9.41
C LEU A 274 -10.22 -1.66 -9.30
N ALA A 275 -9.15 -1.50 -10.09
CA ALA A 275 -8.35 -0.27 -10.08
C ALA A 275 -9.19 0.95 -10.48
N ILE A 276 -10.02 0.83 -11.52
CA ILE A 276 -10.94 1.88 -11.95
C ILE A 276 -11.94 2.20 -10.83
N ILE A 277 -12.52 1.19 -10.18
CA ILE A 277 -13.47 1.39 -9.08
C ILE A 277 -12.80 2.17 -7.95
N PHE A 278 -11.63 1.73 -7.48
CA PHE A 278 -10.90 2.39 -6.39
C PHE A 278 -10.51 3.83 -6.73
N ASP A 279 -9.97 4.07 -7.93
CA ASP A 279 -9.57 5.40 -8.37
C ASP A 279 -10.78 6.34 -8.44
N ARG A 280 -11.88 5.90 -9.07
CA ARG A 280 -13.09 6.73 -9.23
C ARG A 280 -13.74 7.03 -7.88
N LEU A 281 -13.80 6.05 -6.98
CA LEU A 281 -14.35 6.23 -5.63
C LEU A 281 -13.53 7.25 -4.84
N THR A 282 -12.21 7.08 -4.79
CA THR A 282 -11.33 7.93 -3.98
C THR A 282 -11.27 9.36 -4.54
N GLN A 283 -11.17 9.53 -5.86
CA GLN A 283 -11.22 10.86 -6.49
C GLN A 283 -12.56 11.58 -6.26
N SER A 284 -13.68 10.84 -6.33
CA SER A 284 -15.00 11.44 -6.11
C SER A 284 -15.17 11.97 -4.69
N TYR A 285 -14.65 11.23 -3.71
CA TYR A 285 -14.63 11.65 -2.32
C TYR A 285 -13.72 12.88 -2.10
N GLY A 286 -12.52 12.89 -2.69
CA GLY A 286 -11.60 14.04 -2.61
C GLY A 286 -12.17 15.33 -3.19
N ARG A 287 -12.81 15.27 -4.38
CA ARG A 287 -13.44 16.45 -5.00
C ARG A 287 -14.62 16.99 -4.20
N ARG A 288 -15.37 16.11 -3.53
CA ARG A 288 -16.49 16.51 -2.70
C ARG A 288 -16.03 17.31 -1.48
N LEU A 289 -14.94 16.88 -0.85
CA LEU A 289 -14.33 17.61 0.27
C LEU A 289 -13.81 18.99 -0.16
N GLN A 290 -13.31 19.14 -1.39
CA GLN A 290 -12.90 20.44 -1.94
C GLN A 290 -14.08 21.39 -2.17
N ARG A 291 -15.20 20.92 -2.73
CA ARG A 291 -16.39 21.77 -2.97
C ARG A 291 -16.95 22.40 -1.70
N TYR A 292 -17.03 21.65 -0.60
CA TYR A 292 -17.49 22.21 0.68
C TYR A 292 -16.61 23.32 1.23
N ARG A 293 -15.35 23.43 0.77
CA ARG A 293 -14.43 24.50 1.17
C ARG A 293 -14.57 25.75 0.30
N ASP A 294 -14.87 25.58 -0.99
CA ASP A 294 -15.08 26.72 -1.88
C ASP A 294 -16.44 27.41 -1.61
N ASP A 295 -17.39 26.67 -1.00
CA ASP A 295 -18.74 27.14 -0.64
C ASP A 295 -18.86 27.64 0.82
N ALA A 296 -17.82 27.53 1.67
CA ALA A 296 -17.83 27.89 3.10
C ALA A 296 -16.85 29.01 3.42
#